data_AF-A0A7J2GYP9-F1
#
_entry.id   AF-A0A7J2GYP9-F1
#
_cell.length_a   1.000
_cell.length_b   1.000
_cell.length_c   1.000
_cell.angle_alpha   90.00
_cell.angle_beta   90.00
_cell.angle_gamma   90.00
#
_symmetry.space_group_name_H-M   'P 1'
#
loop_
_entity.id
_entity.type
_entity.pdbx_description
1 polymer ?
#
loop_
_entity_poly.entity_id
_entity_poly.type
_entity_poly.pdbx_seq_one_letter_code
_entity_poly.pdbx_strand_id
1 'polypeptide(L)'
;MDSLLRRIKENLKEIAGELEEKISKEFRVVDNATERNIREFYACAMVTLGSPLRIRTLTYLHEIGVKEMGNLGAVCVRVAHYIRNRMHIPLKLAYEVTSEGLKGIRNWGYITGGEKTLILKEEGVYRGNPFCISQWIVRRLEERLTN
;
A
#
# COMPACT_ATOMS: atom_id res chain seq x y z
N MET A 1 -5.08 8.46 -25.90
CA MET A 1 -4.28 7.95 -24.76
C MET A 1 -4.37 8.90 -23.56
N ASP A 2 -4.18 10.21 -23.77
CA ASP A 2 -4.20 11.22 -22.70
C ASP A 2 -5.51 11.30 -21.90
N SER A 3 -6.66 11.15 -22.57
CA SER A 3 -7.97 11.11 -21.89
C SER A 3 -8.10 9.93 -20.91
N LEU A 4 -7.54 8.76 -21.27
CA LEU A 4 -7.57 7.57 -20.42
C LEU A 4 -6.60 7.66 -19.25
N LEU A 5 -5.39 8.17 -19.48
CA LEU A 5 -4.40 8.41 -18.40
C LEU A 5 -4.93 9.44 -17.40
N ARG A 6 -5.58 10.50 -17.88
CA ARG A 6 -6.26 11.47 -17.02
C ARG A 6 -7.37 10.80 -16.21
N ARG A 7 -8.22 9.97 -16.83
CA ARG A 7 -9.28 9.22 -16.13
C ARG A 7 -8.71 8.32 -15.03
N ILE A 8 -7.62 7.59 -15.31
CA ILE A 8 -6.96 6.74 -14.32
C ILE A 8 -6.44 7.56 -13.15
N LYS A 9 -5.80 8.69 -13.42
CA LYS A 9 -5.30 9.59 -12.37
C LYS A 9 -6.42 10.05 -11.44
N GLU A 10 -7.54 10.54 -11.97
CA GLU A 10 -8.66 11.01 -11.16
C GLU A 10 -9.30 9.85 -10.38
N ASN A 11 -9.46 8.68 -11.00
CA ASN A 11 -9.95 7.48 -10.30
C ASN A 11 -9.04 7.12 -9.12
N LEU A 12 -7.72 7.11 -9.31
CA LEU A 12 -6.76 6.82 -8.24
C LEU A 12 -6.83 7.84 -7.10
N LYS A 13 -7.06 9.12 -7.43
CA LYS A 13 -7.23 10.19 -6.43
C LYS A 13 -8.46 9.98 -5.56
N GLU A 14 -9.57 9.60 -6.17
CA GLU A 14 -10.79 9.24 -5.42
C GLU A 14 -10.60 7.95 -4.62
N ILE A 15 -9.93 6.92 -5.18
CA ILE A 15 -9.63 5.66 -4.47
C ILE A 15 -8.73 5.92 -3.26
N ALA A 16 -7.77 6.85 -3.37
CA ALA A 16 -6.96 7.30 -2.25
C ALA A 16 -7.83 7.90 -1.13
N GLY A 17 -8.82 8.73 -1.48
CA GLY A 17 -9.78 9.26 -0.53
C GLY A 17 -10.62 8.17 0.15
N GLU A 18 -11.13 7.21 -0.63
CA GLU A 18 -11.87 6.05 -0.11
C GLU A 18 -11.02 5.19 0.84
N LEU A 19 -9.73 5.02 0.55
CA LEU A 19 -8.82 4.26 1.40
C LEU A 19 -8.60 4.95 2.76
N GLU A 20 -8.38 6.27 2.74
CA GLU A 20 -8.24 7.07 3.97
C GLU A 20 -9.53 7.03 4.80
N GLU A 21 -10.69 7.14 4.15
CA GLU A 21 -12.00 7.02 4.80
C GLU A 21 -12.20 5.63 5.40
N LYS A 22 -11.89 4.57 4.64
CA LYS A 22 -11.95 3.18 5.09
C LYS A 22 -11.10 2.97 6.34
N ILE A 23 -9.87 3.46 6.34
CA ILE A 23 -8.97 3.32 7.49
C ILE A 23 -9.51 4.09 8.69
N SER A 24 -9.99 5.31 8.48
CA SER A 24 -10.56 6.14 9.55
C SER A 24 -11.81 5.52 10.18
N LYS A 25 -12.63 4.81 9.41
CA LYS A 25 -13.88 4.20 9.88
C LYS A 25 -13.71 2.81 10.47
N GLU A 26 -12.87 1.98 9.85
CA GLU A 26 -12.81 0.55 10.16
C GLU A 26 -11.62 0.15 11.02
N PHE A 27 -10.59 0.99 11.12
CA PHE A 27 -9.38 0.65 11.86
C PHE A 27 -9.42 1.26 13.26
N ARG A 28 -8.87 0.51 14.22
CA ARG A 28 -8.73 0.95 15.61
C ARG A 28 -7.28 1.30 15.88
N VAL A 29 -7.06 2.37 16.64
CA VAL A 29 -5.74 2.73 17.16
C VAL A 29 -5.30 1.64 18.14
N VAL A 30 -4.05 1.20 18.03
CA VAL A 30 -3.45 0.25 18.97
C VAL A 30 -2.92 0.98 20.20
N ASP A 31 -2.79 0.28 21.34
CA ASP A 31 -2.20 0.87 22.54
C ASP A 31 -0.71 1.19 22.36
N ASN A 32 -0.19 2.10 23.20
CA ASN A 32 1.18 2.63 23.08
C ASN A 32 2.28 1.56 23.13
N ALA A 33 2.11 0.50 23.93
CA ALA A 33 3.11 -0.55 24.06
C ALA A 33 3.14 -1.41 22.77
N THR A 34 1.96 -1.79 22.29
CA THR A 34 1.80 -2.50 21.01
C THR A 34 2.29 -1.65 19.83
N GLU A 35 1.99 -0.36 19.81
CA GLU A 35 2.46 0.58 18.78
C GLU A 35 3.99 0.58 18.69
N ARG A 36 4.68 0.72 19.83
CA ARG A 36 6.15 0.75 19.88
C ARG A 36 6.74 -0.52 19.27
N ASN A 37 6.25 -1.69 19.69
CA ASN A 37 6.72 -2.97 19.19
C ASN A 37 6.52 -3.11 17.67
N ILE A 38 5.37 -2.66 17.15
CA ILE A 38 5.06 -2.70 15.71
C ILE A 38 6.00 -1.77 14.93
N ARG A 39 6.27 -0.57 15.44
CA ARG A 39 7.18 0.39 14.79
C ARG A 39 8.61 -0.12 14.76
N GLU A 40 9.10 -0.69 15.86
CA GLU A 40 10.44 -1.28 15.94
C GLU A 40 10.58 -2.46 14.96
N PHE A 41 9.60 -3.36 14.96
CA PHE A 41 9.54 -4.46 14.00
C PHE A 41 9.55 -3.96 12.56
N TYR A 42 8.70 -2.97 12.25
CA TYR A 42 8.61 -2.39 10.91
C TYR A 42 9.95 -1.77 10.47
N ALA A 43 10.58 -0.99 11.35
CA ALA A 43 11.87 -0.35 11.05
C ALA A 43 12.96 -1.41 10.78
N CYS A 44 13.06 -2.42 11.64
CA CYS A 44 14.03 -3.51 11.49
C CYS A 44 13.83 -4.29 10.18
N ALA A 45 12.59 -4.65 9.87
CA ALA A 45 12.26 -5.35 8.63
C ALA A 45 12.55 -4.47 7.40
N MET A 46 12.20 -3.18 7.39
CA MET A 46 12.50 -2.28 6.26
C MET A 46 14.01 -2.11 6.02
N VAL A 47 14.82 -2.00 7.07
CA VAL A 47 16.29 -1.94 6.95
C VAL A 47 16.86 -3.24 6.38
N THR A 48 16.43 -4.38 6.91
CA THR A 48 16.97 -5.69 6.48
C THR A 48 16.50 -6.10 5.09
N LEU A 49 15.32 -5.66 4.64
CA LEU A 49 14.86 -5.83 3.26
C LEU A 49 15.74 -5.09 2.23
N GLY A 50 16.45 -4.05 2.66
CA GLY A 50 17.44 -3.33 1.84
C GLY A 50 18.86 -3.88 1.92
N SER A 51 19.09 -4.97 2.65
CA SER A 51 20.43 -5.50 2.94
C SER A 51 20.63 -6.92 2.37
N PRO A 52 21.85 -7.48 2.45
CA PRO A 52 22.10 -8.89 2.08
C PRO A 52 21.25 -9.91 2.86
N LEU A 53 20.65 -9.52 3.99
CA LEU A 53 19.76 -10.37 4.78
C LEU A 53 18.34 -10.47 4.22
N ARG A 54 18.02 -9.72 3.16
CA ARG A 54 16.67 -9.62 2.56
C ARG A 54 15.97 -10.97 2.40
N ILE A 55 16.65 -12.00 1.88
CA ILE A 55 16.03 -13.31 1.64
C ILE A 55 15.57 -13.93 2.96
N ARG A 56 16.41 -13.91 4.01
CA ARG A 56 16.05 -14.43 5.34
C ARG A 56 14.91 -13.64 5.95
N THR A 57 14.94 -12.31 5.82
CA THR A 57 13.85 -11.46 6.29
C THR A 57 12.55 -11.80 5.57
N LEU A 58 12.56 -11.96 4.25
CA LEU A 58 11.38 -12.34 3.47
C LEU A 58 10.82 -13.71 3.90
N THR A 59 11.70 -14.71 4.11
CA THR A 59 11.31 -16.03 4.62
C THR A 59 10.64 -15.90 5.99
N TYR A 60 11.27 -15.20 6.92
CA TYR A 60 10.72 -14.99 8.26
C TYR A 60 9.37 -14.25 8.22
N LEU A 61 9.26 -13.18 7.44
CA LEU A 61 8.01 -12.45 7.23
C LEU A 61 6.91 -13.38 6.72
N HIS A 62 7.23 -14.26 5.77
CA HIS A 62 6.29 -15.22 5.23
C HIS A 62 5.84 -16.26 6.29
N GLU A 63 6.78 -16.79 7.08
CA GLU A 63 6.52 -17.76 8.15
C GLU A 63 5.57 -17.21 9.23
N ILE A 64 5.71 -15.93 9.58
CA ILE A 64 4.80 -15.25 10.53
C ILE A 64 3.51 -14.74 9.85
N GLY A 65 3.29 -15.07 8.58
CA GLY A 65 2.07 -14.78 7.83
C GLY A 65 1.97 -13.39 7.20
N VAL A 66 3.05 -12.61 7.14
CA VAL A 66 3.08 -11.32 6.41
C VAL A 66 2.96 -11.58 4.91
N LYS A 67 1.90 -11.02 4.31
CA LYS A 67 1.61 -11.11 2.86
C LYS A 67 2.18 -9.93 2.09
N GLU A 68 2.17 -8.74 2.68
CA GLU A 68 2.68 -7.53 2.05
C GLU A 68 3.17 -6.57 3.13
N MET A 69 4.32 -5.94 2.93
CA MET A 69 4.84 -4.92 3.81
C MET A 69 5.55 -3.86 2.97
N GLY A 70 5.47 -2.60 3.38
CA GLY A 70 6.18 -1.53 2.73
C GLY A 70 5.65 -0.16 3.11
N ASN A 71 5.87 0.79 2.22
CA ASN A 71 5.39 2.17 2.32
C ASN A 71 4.56 2.53 1.09
N LEU A 72 4.04 3.75 1.04
CA LEU A 72 3.29 4.25 -0.13
C LEU A 72 4.05 4.07 -1.46
N GLY A 73 5.37 4.23 -1.46
CA GLY A 73 6.19 4.00 -2.66
C GLY A 73 6.08 2.56 -3.19
N ALA A 74 6.07 1.57 -2.29
CA ALA A 74 5.88 0.17 -2.67
C ALA A 74 4.49 -0.08 -3.28
N VAL A 75 3.44 0.56 -2.75
CA VAL A 75 2.08 0.53 -3.30
C VAL A 75 2.06 1.14 -4.70
N CYS A 76 2.64 2.33 -4.87
CA CYS A 76 2.73 3.02 -6.15
C CYS A 76 3.43 2.15 -7.22
N VAL A 77 4.53 1.49 -6.87
CA VAL A 77 5.22 0.58 -7.79
C VAL A 77 4.31 -0.56 -8.22
N ARG A 78 3.61 -1.21 -7.28
CA ARG A 78 2.72 -2.35 -7.58
C ARG A 78 1.54 -1.94 -8.47
N VAL A 79 0.90 -0.82 -8.16
CA VAL A 79 -0.23 -0.29 -8.95
C VAL A 79 0.25 0.18 -10.33
N ALA A 80 1.43 0.83 -10.42
CA ALA A 80 2.02 1.23 -11.69
C ALA A 80 2.36 0.02 -12.58
N HIS A 81 2.89 -1.07 -12.00
CA HIS A 81 3.11 -2.32 -12.74
C HIS A 81 1.82 -2.90 -13.30
N TYR A 82 0.74 -2.86 -12.52
CA TYR A 82 -0.58 -3.27 -12.98
C TYR A 82 -1.05 -2.42 -14.17
N ILE A 83 -1.05 -1.09 -14.04
CA ILE A 83 -1.48 -0.17 -15.11
C ILE A 83 -0.64 -0.35 -16.37
N ARG A 84 0.69 -0.43 -16.21
CA ARG A 84 1.64 -0.71 -17.30
C ARG A 84 1.24 -1.94 -18.07
N ASN A 85 0.97 -3.06 -17.38
CA ASN A 85 0.62 -4.32 -18.01
C ASN A 85 -0.78 -4.28 -18.65
N ARG A 86 -1.75 -3.64 -17.99
CA ARG A 86 -3.13 -3.56 -18.48
C ARG A 86 -3.27 -2.69 -19.73
N MET A 87 -2.48 -1.61 -19.81
CA MET A 87 -2.53 -0.62 -20.88
C MET A 87 -1.41 -0.73 -21.90
N HIS A 88 -0.40 -1.57 -21.67
CA HIS A 88 0.79 -1.68 -22.51
C HIS A 88 1.55 -0.36 -22.69
N ILE A 89 1.67 0.44 -21.63
CA ILE A 89 2.39 1.73 -21.63
C ILE A 89 3.77 1.63 -20.94
N PRO A 90 4.69 2.58 -21.14
CA PRO A 90 5.96 2.61 -20.41
C PRO A 90 5.77 2.66 -18.90
N LEU A 91 6.61 1.93 -18.15
CA LEU A 91 6.54 1.90 -16.68
C LEU A 91 6.71 3.28 -16.06
N LYS A 92 7.59 4.12 -16.64
CA LYS A 92 7.79 5.51 -16.21
C LYS A 92 6.48 6.30 -16.23
N LEU A 93 5.74 6.23 -17.33
CA LEU A 93 4.46 6.92 -17.49
C LEU A 93 3.38 6.36 -16.55
N ALA A 94 3.32 5.04 -16.38
CA ALA A 94 2.42 4.42 -15.41
C ALA A 94 2.72 4.85 -13.98
N TYR A 95 4.01 4.97 -13.63
CA TYR A 95 4.45 5.43 -12.32
C TYR A 95 4.12 6.91 -12.08
N GLU A 96 4.32 7.78 -13.06
CA GLU A 96 3.94 9.20 -12.98
C GLU A 96 2.44 9.34 -12.66
N VAL A 97 1.58 8.72 -13.48
CA VAL A 97 0.12 8.71 -13.28
C VAL A 97 -0.27 8.15 -11.90
N THR A 98 0.37 7.05 -11.50
CA THR A 98 0.08 6.41 -10.21
C THR A 98 0.50 7.29 -9.03
N SER A 99 1.69 7.87 -9.08
CA SER A 99 2.22 8.71 -8.01
C SER A 99 1.41 9.99 -7.87
N GLU A 100 0.96 10.60 -8.96
CA GLU A 100 0.09 11.77 -8.92
C GLU A 100 -1.31 11.41 -8.38
N GLY A 101 -1.88 10.30 -8.84
CA GLY A 101 -3.20 9.83 -8.39
C GLY A 101 -3.21 9.46 -6.91
N LEU A 102 -2.17 8.80 -6.42
CA LEU A 102 -2.06 8.38 -5.02
C LEU A 102 -1.39 9.41 -4.09
N LYS A 103 -1.06 10.62 -4.60
CA LYS A 103 -0.40 11.68 -3.83
C LYS A 103 -1.15 12.12 -2.57
N GLY A 104 -2.47 11.92 -2.54
CA GLY A 104 -3.31 12.23 -1.39
C GLY A 104 -3.11 11.31 -0.19
N ILE A 105 -2.53 10.13 -0.41
CA ILE A 105 -2.18 9.19 0.67
C ILE A 105 -0.89 9.70 1.33
N ARG A 106 -0.92 9.92 2.65
CA ARG A 106 0.23 10.46 3.38
C ARG A 106 1.32 9.40 3.61
N ASN A 107 2.51 9.84 4.01
CA ASN A 107 3.67 8.98 4.28
C ASN A 107 3.37 7.98 5.41
N TRP A 108 2.81 6.83 5.06
CA TRP A 108 2.59 5.71 5.97
C TRP A 108 3.42 4.49 5.60
N GLY A 109 3.71 3.69 6.62
CA GLY A 109 4.12 2.31 6.48
C GLY A 109 2.90 1.40 6.59
N TYR A 110 3.03 0.16 6.14
CA TYR A 110 2.00 -0.85 6.34
C TYR A 110 2.58 -2.25 6.45
N ILE A 111 1.84 -3.10 7.16
CA ILE A 111 2.07 -4.54 7.23
C ILE A 111 0.70 -5.19 7.02
N THR A 112 0.57 -6.02 6.00
CA THR A 112 -0.62 -6.85 5.75
C THR A 112 -0.23 -8.31 5.93
N GLY A 113 -1.05 -9.08 6.64
CA GLY A 113 -0.80 -10.50 6.83
C GLY A 113 -1.32 -11.03 8.16
N GLY A 114 -1.43 -12.36 8.26
CA GLY A 114 -2.13 -13.01 9.36
C GLY A 114 -3.61 -12.62 9.40
N GLU A 115 -4.10 -12.28 10.59
CA GLU A 115 -5.51 -11.93 10.84
C GLU A 115 -5.85 -10.43 10.64
N LYS A 116 -4.87 -9.56 10.33
CA LYS A 116 -5.06 -8.09 10.34
C LYS A 116 -4.24 -7.36 9.28
N THR A 117 -4.65 -6.12 9.02
CA THR A 117 -3.82 -5.11 8.35
C THR A 117 -3.43 -4.04 9.36
N LEU A 118 -2.15 -3.68 9.37
CA LEU A 118 -1.57 -2.63 10.19
C LEU A 118 -1.14 -1.47 9.29
N ILE A 119 -1.52 -0.27 9.68
CA ILE A 119 -1.14 0.98 9.01
C ILE A 119 -0.38 1.82 10.02
N LEU A 120 0.84 2.23 9.66
CA LEU A 120 1.72 3.01 10.50
C LEU A 120 1.74 4.44 9.96
N LYS A 121 1.08 5.36 10.66
CA LYS A 121 1.12 6.79 10.35
C LYS A 121 2.00 7.53 11.37
N GLU A 122 2.17 8.83 11.19
CA GLU A 122 2.90 9.67 12.15
C GLU A 122 2.15 9.73 13.48
N GLU A 123 0.83 9.90 13.41
CA GLU A 123 -0.07 10.05 14.56
C GLU A 123 -0.37 8.76 15.34
N GLY A 124 -0.05 7.58 14.78
CA GLY A 124 -0.26 6.31 15.47
C GLY A 124 -0.21 5.08 14.56
N VAL A 125 -0.39 3.91 15.17
CA VAL A 125 -0.57 2.64 14.46
C VAL A 125 -2.03 2.19 14.51
N TYR A 126 -2.57 1.87 13.33
CA TYR A 126 -3.97 1.50 13.13
C TYR A 126 -4.07 0.04 12.74
N ARG A 127 -5.01 -0.67 13.35
CA ARG A 127 -5.28 -2.10 13.11
C ARG A 127 -6.69 -2.29 12.57
N GLY A 128 -6.82 -3.02 11.47
CA GLY A 128 -8.11 -3.32 10.85
C GLY A 128 -8.18 -4.73 10.26
N ASN A 129 -9.29 -5.02 9.61
CA ASN A 129 -9.52 -6.30 8.93
C ASN A 129 -8.46 -6.54 7.84
N PRO A 130 -8.07 -7.80 7.60
CA PRO A 130 -6.98 -8.13 6.71
C PRO A 130 -7.36 -7.86 5.25
N PHE A 131 -6.58 -7.01 4.58
CA PHE A 131 -6.59 -6.85 3.13
C PHE A 131 -5.22 -6.37 2.62
N CYS A 132 -4.89 -6.76 1.40
CA CYS A 132 -3.70 -6.29 0.69
C CYS A 132 -4.02 -4.92 0.06
N ILE A 133 -3.28 -3.88 0.44
CA ILE A 133 -3.58 -2.49 0.05
C ILE A 133 -3.47 -2.33 -1.45
N SER A 134 -2.36 -2.80 -2.04
CA SER A 134 -2.12 -2.71 -3.47
C SER A 134 -3.20 -3.45 -4.28
N GLN A 135 -3.62 -4.64 -3.83
CA GLN A 135 -4.69 -5.40 -4.49
C GLN A 135 -6.04 -4.71 -4.36
N TRP A 136 -6.35 -4.12 -3.21
CA TRP A 136 -7.58 -3.38 -3.00
C TRP A 136 -7.68 -2.17 -3.95
N ILE A 137 -6.59 -1.39 -4.09
CA ILE A 137 -6.53 -0.26 -5.03
C ILE A 137 -6.72 -0.74 -6.48
N VAL A 138 -6.03 -1.82 -6.88
CA VAL A 138 -6.16 -2.38 -8.24
C VAL A 138 -7.59 -2.81 -8.54
N ARG A 139 -8.26 -3.51 -7.62
CA ARG A 139 -9.66 -3.94 -7.80
C ARG A 139 -10.61 -2.76 -7.96
N ARG A 140 -10.48 -1.73 -7.12
CA ARG A 140 -11.30 -0.51 -7.23
C ARG A 140 -11.05 0.23 -8.54
N LEU A 141 -9.80 0.24 -9.02
CA LEU A 141 -9.47 0.83 -10.31
C LEU A 141 -10.11 0.04 -11.47
N GLU A 142 -10.09 -1.29 -11.42
CA GLU A 142 -10.72 -2.18 -12.41
C GLU A 142 -12.22 -1.95 -12.52
N GLU A 143 -12.92 -1.90 -11.38
CA GLU A 143 -14.36 -1.65 -11.31
C GLU A 143 -14.75 -0.34 -12.01
N ARG A 144 -13.95 0.72 -11.82
CA ARG A 144 -14.21 2.06 -12.38
C ARG A 144 -13.78 2.24 -13.82
N LEU A 145 -12.92 1.37 -14.34
CA LEU A 145 -12.50 1.39 -15.74
C LEU A 145 -13.40 0.52 -16.63
N THR A 146 -14.12 -0.42 -16.02
CA THR A 146 -15.04 -1.33 -16.72
C THR A 146 -16.45 -0.73 -16.83
N ASN A 147 -16.87 0.05 -15.83
CA ASN A 147 -18.07 0.87 -15.85
C ASN A 147 -17.84 2.23 -16.53
#